data_AF-A0AAU0PAW7-F1
#
_entry.id   AF-A0AAU0PAW7-F1
#
_cell.length_a   1.000
_cell.length_b   1.000
_cell.length_c   1.000
_cell.angle_alpha   90.00
_cell.angle_beta   90.00
_cell.angle_gamma   90.00
#
_symmetry.space_group_name_H-M   'P 1'
#
loop_
_entity.id
_entity.type
_entity.pdbx_description
1 polymer ?
#
loop_
_entity_poly.entity_id
_entity_poly.type
_entity_poly.pdbx_seq_one_letter_code
_entity_poly.pdbx_strand_id
1 'polypeptide(L)'
;MICPNCENKDFYNLANDYIKCKKCAKKLSLKKIEKDKLIIQKFCENKTAFEVSNELELNYKTVKDRFDVLRQKIAVYSEDIYNSSIKDNTEYEEFYYLKEREKVKKKKSLSEAVNIIGFYSNQKVYTLLMPKIGNRAFDVEDGFIQYLSWYKIHSQNAHQTKLNRFWKFLEKNLKKHKGVNEDNFFYYLKEYEFKFNYKKSEQLEILKSLSFL
;
A
#
# COMPACT_ATOMS: atom_id res chain seq x y z
N MET A 1 19.10 -17.21 -4.73
CA MET A 1 18.99 -16.49 -3.44
C MET A 1 20.15 -15.51 -3.37
N ILE A 2 19.94 -14.31 -2.81
CA ILE A 2 20.97 -13.26 -2.72
C ILE A 2 21.21 -12.96 -1.24
N CYS A 3 22.46 -12.74 -0.85
CA CYS A 3 22.80 -12.46 0.55
C CYS A 3 22.40 -11.02 0.90
N PRO A 4 21.55 -10.79 1.92
CA PRO A 4 21.06 -9.46 2.30
C PRO A 4 22.13 -8.58 3.00
N ASN A 5 23.41 -8.88 2.83
CA ASN A 5 24.51 -8.17 3.48
C ASN A 5 25.67 -7.87 2.53
N CYS A 6 25.80 -8.62 1.44
CA CYS A 6 26.92 -8.44 0.51
C CYS A 6 26.55 -8.81 -0.94
N GLU A 7 25.25 -9.06 -1.18
CA GLU A 7 24.65 -9.38 -2.47
C GLU A 7 25.25 -10.59 -3.19
N ASN A 8 26.08 -11.39 -2.52
CA ASN A 8 26.65 -12.58 -3.10
C ASN A 8 25.58 -13.67 -3.29
N LYS A 9 25.74 -14.49 -4.33
CA LYS A 9 24.85 -15.60 -4.67
C LYS A 9 25.35 -16.95 -4.17
N ASP A 10 26.60 -17.04 -3.72
CA ASP A 10 27.17 -18.28 -3.24
C ASP A 10 27.01 -18.49 -1.73
N PHE A 11 26.55 -19.69 -1.37
CA PHE A 11 26.33 -20.12 0.01
C PHE A 11 26.93 -21.51 0.29
N TYR A 12 27.27 -21.75 1.55
CA TYR A 12 27.52 -23.08 2.12
C TYR A 12 26.27 -23.55 2.86
N ASN A 13 25.92 -24.83 2.74
CA ASN A 13 24.90 -25.44 3.58
C ASN A 13 25.53 -25.83 4.92
N LEU A 14 24.89 -25.42 6.02
CA LEU A 14 25.25 -25.81 7.38
C LEU A 14 24.23 -26.82 7.92
N ALA A 15 24.57 -27.48 9.02
CA ALA A 15 23.62 -28.29 9.77
C ALA A 15 22.45 -27.42 10.30
N ASN A 16 21.32 -28.08 10.61
CA ASN A 16 20.12 -27.49 11.21
C ASN A 16 19.38 -26.44 10.36
N ASP A 17 19.32 -26.62 9.03
CA ASP A 17 18.60 -25.75 8.08
C ASP A 17 19.14 -24.31 8.01
N TYR A 18 20.46 -24.15 8.17
CA TYR A 18 21.13 -22.87 7.99
C TYR A 18 21.98 -22.86 6.72
N ILE A 19 22.11 -21.68 6.12
CA ILE A 19 23.06 -21.41 5.05
C ILE A 19 24.01 -20.29 5.46
N LYS A 20 25.26 -20.35 5.00
CA LYS A 20 26.28 -19.34 5.28
C LYS A 20 26.76 -18.72 3.98
N CYS A 21 26.70 -17.40 3.87
CA CYS A 21 27.24 -16.72 2.68
C CYS A 21 28.76 -16.95 2.59
N LYS A 22 29.27 -17.31 1.40
CA LYS A 22 30.72 -17.53 1.20
C LYS A 22 31.55 -16.25 1.33
N LYS A 23 30.96 -15.09 1.02
CA LYS A 23 31.64 -13.78 1.00
C LYS A 23 31.65 -13.10 2.36
N CYS A 24 30.48 -12.88 2.97
CA CYS A 24 30.38 -12.17 4.25
C CYS A 24 30.22 -13.08 5.47
N ALA A 25 30.27 -14.40 5.30
CA ALA A 25 30.13 -15.39 6.36
C ALA A 25 28.80 -15.33 7.16
N LYS A 26 27.82 -14.53 6.73
CA LYS A 26 26.53 -14.38 7.42
C LYS A 26 25.71 -15.67 7.36
N LYS A 27 25.22 -16.11 8.52
CA LYS A 27 24.32 -17.26 8.67
C LYS A 27 22.88 -16.83 8.46
N LEU A 28 22.12 -17.58 7.68
CA LEU A 28 20.70 -17.38 7.40
C LEU A 28 19.95 -18.66 7.68
N SER A 29 18.77 -18.57 8.28
CA SER A 29 17.89 -19.72 8.52
C SER A 29 16.97 -19.93 7.31
N LEU A 30 16.96 -21.14 6.76
CA LEU A 30 16.06 -21.53 5.66
C LEU A 30 14.59 -21.44 6.09
N LYS A 31 14.26 -21.92 7.30
CA LYS A 31 12.90 -21.83 7.88
C LYS A 31 12.40 -20.38 7.93
N LYS A 32 13.25 -19.44 8.32
CA LYS A 32 12.89 -18.01 8.34
C LYS A 32 12.59 -17.48 6.94
N ILE A 33 13.40 -17.86 5.96
CA ILE A 33 13.22 -17.44 4.57
C ILE A 33 11.94 -18.03 3.97
N GLU A 34 11.65 -19.29 4.23
CA GLU A 34 10.41 -19.95 3.79
C GLU A 34 9.18 -19.30 4.40
N LYS A 35 9.23 -19.01 5.71
CA LYS A 35 8.20 -18.25 6.41
C LYS A 35 7.99 -16.87 5.79
N ASP A 36 9.05 -16.11 5.54
CA ASP A 36 8.94 -14.78 4.95
C ASP A 36 8.36 -14.85 3.52
N LYS A 37 8.74 -15.87 2.72
CA LYS A 37 8.12 -16.13 1.40
C LYS A 37 6.61 -16.39 1.50
N LEU A 38 6.18 -17.19 2.48
CA LEU A 38 4.77 -17.49 2.70
C LEU A 38 3.99 -16.25 3.14
N ILE A 39 4.56 -15.44 4.04
CA ILE A 39 3.97 -14.15 4.46
C ILE A 39 3.81 -13.20 3.26
N ILE A 40 4.82 -13.09 2.39
CA ILE A 40 4.74 -12.28 1.16
C ILE A 40 3.62 -12.80 0.25
N GLN A 41 3.50 -14.12 0.08
CA GLN A 41 2.41 -14.70 -0.71
C GLN A 41 1.03 -14.31 -0.15
N LYS A 42 0.83 -14.48 1.16
CA LYS A 42 -0.44 -14.11 1.81
C LYS A 42 -0.72 -12.60 1.73
N PHE A 43 0.31 -11.76 1.76
CA PHE A 43 0.19 -10.32 1.54
C PHE A 43 -0.34 -10.00 0.14
N CYS A 44 0.21 -10.65 -0.91
CA CYS A 44 -0.26 -10.52 -2.30
C CYS A 44 -1.67 -11.11 -2.52
N GLU A 45 -2.05 -12.13 -1.75
CA GLU A 45 -3.42 -12.66 -1.70
C GLU A 45 -4.42 -11.69 -1.06
N ASN A 46 -3.94 -10.54 -0.56
CA ASN A 46 -4.73 -9.47 0.03
C ASN A 46 -5.47 -9.89 1.32
N LYS A 47 -4.80 -10.74 2.11
CA LYS A 47 -5.18 -11.12 3.47
C LYS A 47 -4.68 -10.09 4.48
N THR A 48 -5.41 -9.96 5.59
CA THR A 48 -5.03 -9.12 6.73
C THR A 48 -3.99 -9.81 7.60
N ALA A 49 -3.24 -9.03 8.39
CA ALA A 49 -2.25 -9.61 9.30
C ALA A 49 -2.88 -10.57 10.32
N PHE A 50 -4.15 -10.35 10.68
CA PHE A 50 -4.91 -11.21 11.58
C PHE A 50 -5.32 -12.55 10.94
N GLU A 51 -5.81 -12.51 9.70
CA GLU A 51 -6.11 -13.74 8.95
C GLU A 51 -4.86 -14.60 8.79
N VAL A 52 -3.74 -13.97 8.44
CA VAL A 52 -2.46 -14.66 8.25
C VAL A 52 -1.87 -15.18 9.56
N SER A 53 -2.02 -14.46 10.67
CA SER A 53 -1.57 -14.95 11.97
C SER A 53 -2.31 -16.22 12.39
N ASN A 54 -3.61 -16.30 12.10
CA ASN A 54 -4.41 -17.49 12.40
C ASN A 54 -4.11 -18.63 11.44
N GLU A 55 -3.99 -18.37 10.13
CA GLU A 55 -3.69 -19.40 9.12
C GLU A 55 -2.31 -20.05 9.27
N LEU A 56 -1.32 -19.29 9.73
CA LEU A 56 0.06 -19.75 9.87
C LEU A 56 0.44 -20.08 11.32
N GLU A 57 -0.50 -19.96 12.25
CA GLU A 57 -0.28 -20.12 13.70
C GLU A 57 0.91 -19.30 14.20
N LEU A 58 1.03 -18.06 13.69
CA LEU A 58 2.10 -17.14 14.03
C LEU A 58 1.61 -16.05 14.97
N ASN A 59 2.52 -15.50 15.77
CA ASN A 59 2.22 -14.30 16.55
C ASN A 59 1.81 -13.15 15.60
N TYR A 60 0.63 -12.56 15.85
CA TYR A 60 0.09 -11.42 15.11
C TYR A 60 1.10 -10.29 14.94
N LYS A 61 1.84 -9.93 16.00
CA LYS A 61 2.85 -8.88 15.95
C LYS A 61 3.92 -9.17 14.92
N THR A 62 4.36 -10.43 14.80
CA THR A 62 5.37 -10.81 13.81
C THR A 62 4.87 -10.62 12.38
N VAL A 63 3.62 -11.00 12.10
CA VAL A 63 3.01 -10.83 10.78
C VAL A 63 2.80 -9.34 10.47
N LYS A 64 2.28 -8.58 11.45
CA LYS A 64 2.08 -7.14 11.33
C LYS A 64 3.39 -6.42 11.03
N ASP A 65 4.44 -6.66 11.80
CA ASP A 65 5.74 -6.02 11.62
C ASP A 65 6.33 -6.34 10.23
N ARG A 66 6.14 -7.58 9.75
CA ARG A 66 6.55 -7.95 8.38
C ARG A 66 5.73 -7.23 7.32
N PHE A 67 4.42 -7.11 7.49
CA PHE A 67 3.58 -6.34 6.57
C PHE A 67 3.97 -4.87 6.55
N ASP A 68 4.26 -4.28 7.70
CA ASP A 68 4.65 -2.87 7.80
C ASP A 68 5.99 -2.62 7.07
N VAL A 69 6.97 -3.50 7.22
CA VAL A 69 8.22 -3.45 6.44
C VAL A 69 7.96 -3.57 4.93
N LEU A 70 7.06 -4.47 4.51
CA LEU A 70 6.69 -4.59 3.10
C LEU A 70 6.07 -3.29 2.58
N ARG A 71 5.18 -2.66 3.35
CA ARG A 71 4.57 -1.37 2.96
C ARG A 71 5.59 -0.25 2.81
N GLN A 72 6.57 -0.18 3.71
CA GLN A 72 7.66 0.80 3.62
C GLN A 72 8.48 0.59 2.35
N LYS A 73 8.87 -0.66 2.06
CA LYS A 73 9.61 -1.00 0.82
C LYS A 73 8.79 -0.70 -0.43
N ILE A 74 7.48 -0.96 -0.41
CA ILE A 74 6.56 -0.61 -1.49
C ILE A 74 6.52 0.91 -1.70
N ALA A 75 6.45 1.70 -0.63
CA ALA A 75 6.38 3.16 -0.72
C ALA A 75 7.62 3.73 -1.44
N VAL A 76 8.82 3.26 -1.08
CA VAL A 76 10.07 3.64 -1.75
C VAL A 76 10.07 3.17 -3.21
N TYR A 77 9.71 1.91 -3.47
CA TYR A 77 9.65 1.37 -4.82
C TYR A 77 8.67 2.15 -5.73
N SER A 78 7.47 2.48 -5.24
CA SER A 78 6.49 3.28 -5.98
C SER A 78 7.06 4.65 -6.36
N GLU A 79 7.79 5.28 -5.45
CA GLU A 79 8.42 6.58 -5.68
C GLU A 79 9.54 6.50 -6.74
N ASP A 80 10.39 5.49 -6.65
CA ASP A 80 11.47 5.25 -7.63
C ASP A 80 10.91 4.98 -9.03
N ILE A 81 9.85 4.17 -9.13
CA ILE A 81 9.16 3.89 -10.38
C ILE A 81 8.52 5.14 -10.97
N TYR A 82 7.92 5.99 -10.13
CA TYR A 82 7.34 7.24 -10.59
C TYR A 82 8.43 8.18 -11.15
N ASN A 83 9.51 8.38 -10.40
CA ASN A 83 10.60 9.30 -10.77
C ASN A 83 11.38 8.84 -12.01
N SER A 84 11.46 7.53 -12.26
CA SER A 84 12.08 6.96 -13.45
C SER A 84 11.14 6.89 -14.68
N SER A 85 9.85 7.18 -14.50
CA SER A 85 8.85 7.10 -15.57
C SER A 85 8.66 8.41 -16.33
N ILE A 86 8.23 8.30 -17.59
CA ILE A 86 7.83 9.44 -18.41
C ILE A 86 6.52 10.01 -17.84
N LYS A 87 6.48 11.33 -17.62
CA LYS A 87 5.35 12.04 -17.02
C LYS A 87 4.40 12.51 -18.11
N ASP A 88 3.61 11.60 -18.64
CA ASP A 88 2.41 11.90 -19.41
C ASP A 88 1.26 12.19 -18.42
N ASN A 89 1.08 13.46 -18.06
CA ASN A 89 0.05 13.89 -17.11
C ASN A 89 -1.36 13.73 -17.72
N THR A 90 -1.85 12.50 -17.82
CA THR A 90 -3.06 12.16 -18.59
C THR A 90 -4.35 12.36 -17.82
N GLU A 91 -4.41 11.99 -16.54
CA GLU A 91 -5.60 12.15 -15.71
C GLU A 91 -5.21 12.56 -14.28
N TYR A 92 -6.01 13.43 -13.67
CA TYR A 92 -5.87 13.91 -12.30
C TYR A 92 -7.24 13.94 -11.63
N GLU A 93 -7.33 13.46 -10.39
CA GLU A 93 -8.57 13.46 -9.60
C GLU A 93 -8.26 13.65 -8.12
N GLU A 94 -9.02 14.53 -7.45
CA GLU A 94 -9.02 14.64 -5.99
C GLU A 94 -10.05 13.68 -5.39
N PHE A 95 -9.64 12.96 -4.36
CA PHE A 95 -10.45 11.96 -3.68
C PHE A 95 -10.48 12.21 -2.17
N TYR A 96 -11.68 12.31 -1.62
CA TYR A 96 -11.91 12.48 -0.19
C TYR A 96 -12.33 11.15 0.41
N TYR A 97 -11.40 10.50 1.10
CA TYR A 97 -11.66 9.25 1.81
C TYR A 97 -12.28 9.54 3.19
N LEU A 98 -13.44 8.94 3.44
CA LEU A 98 -14.12 8.95 4.75
C LEU A 98 -14.14 7.54 5.33
N LYS A 99 -13.79 7.40 6.62
CA LYS A 99 -13.88 6.12 7.33
C LYS A 99 -15.36 5.73 7.45
N GLU A 100 -15.65 4.43 7.53
CA GLU A 100 -17.04 3.96 7.60
C GLU A 100 -17.83 4.55 8.78
N ARG A 101 -17.17 4.72 9.93
CA ARG A 101 -17.79 5.35 11.12
C ARG A 101 -18.21 6.80 10.86
N GLU A 102 -17.41 7.54 10.08
CA GLU A 102 -17.65 8.94 9.73
C GLU A 102 -18.78 9.05 8.68
N LYS A 103 -18.90 8.07 7.78
CA LYS A 103 -20.01 8.01 6.80
C LYS A 103 -21.40 7.91 7.46
N VAL A 104 -21.49 7.33 8.65
CA VAL A 104 -22.74 7.13 9.41
C VAL A 104 -23.13 8.36 10.25
N LYS A 105 -22.20 9.28 10.53
CA LYS A 105 -22.49 10.49 11.31
C LYS A 105 -23.44 11.42 10.53
N LYS A 106 -24.39 12.04 11.26
CA LYS A 106 -25.34 13.03 10.70
C LYS A 106 -24.65 14.32 10.23
N LYS A 107 -23.58 14.75 10.91
CA LYS A 107 -22.74 15.89 10.54
C LYS A 107 -21.42 15.39 9.97
N LYS A 108 -21.09 15.81 8.76
CA LYS A 108 -19.84 15.47 8.06
C LYS A 108 -18.98 16.73 8.01
N SER A 109 -17.78 16.69 8.59
CA SER A 109 -16.81 17.78 8.49
C SER A 109 -15.67 17.38 7.55
N LEU A 110 -15.27 18.30 6.66
CA LEU A 110 -14.16 18.08 5.72
C LEU A 110 -12.81 17.88 6.44
N SER A 111 -12.71 18.35 7.68
CA SER A 111 -11.58 18.12 8.58
C SER A 111 -11.37 16.65 8.95
N GLU A 112 -12.42 15.82 8.89
CA GLU A 112 -12.35 14.38 9.18
C GLU A 112 -11.98 13.56 7.93
N ALA A 113 -12.15 14.11 6.73
CA ALA A 113 -11.84 13.43 5.49
C ALA A 113 -10.33 13.41 5.23
N VAL A 114 -9.83 12.26 4.75
CA VAL A 114 -8.47 12.16 4.23
C VAL A 114 -8.49 12.58 2.77
N ASN A 115 -7.87 13.71 2.45
CA ASN A 115 -7.71 14.19 1.08
C ASN A 115 -6.53 13.45 0.42
N ILE A 116 -6.80 12.87 -0.75
CA ILE A 116 -5.85 12.13 -1.56
C ILE A 116 -5.94 12.67 -2.97
N ILE A 117 -4.80 13.02 -3.54
CA ILE A 117 -4.68 13.29 -4.97
C ILE A 117 -4.31 11.99 -5.66
N GLY A 118 -5.05 11.61 -6.69
CA GLY A 118 -4.67 10.52 -7.60
C GLY A 118 -4.40 11.05 -8.99
N PHE A 119 -3.40 10.48 -9.65
CA PHE A 119 -3.12 10.77 -11.06
C PHE A 119 -2.74 9.51 -11.80
N TYR A 120 -3.08 9.49 -13.09
CA TYR A 120 -2.77 8.40 -14.00
C TYR A 120 -1.65 8.84 -14.94
N SER A 121 -0.56 8.07 -14.95
CA SER A 121 0.59 8.31 -15.82
C SER A 121 1.30 7.00 -16.11
N ASN A 122 1.82 6.86 -17.33
CA ASN A 122 2.55 5.71 -17.81
C ASN A 122 1.82 4.39 -17.50
N GLN A 123 0.52 4.39 -17.79
CA GLN A 123 -0.42 3.30 -17.57
C GLN A 123 -0.62 2.87 -16.10
N LYS A 124 -0.10 3.63 -15.13
CA LYS A 124 -0.17 3.35 -13.69
C LYS A 124 -0.91 4.46 -12.94
N VAL A 125 -1.51 4.09 -11.82
CA VAL A 125 -2.11 5.02 -10.87
C VAL A 125 -1.08 5.37 -9.82
N TYR A 126 -0.99 6.65 -9.49
CA TYR A 126 -0.16 7.17 -8.42
C TYR A 126 -1.00 8.03 -7.49
N THR A 127 -0.56 8.11 -6.24
CA THR A 127 -1.29 8.79 -5.17
C THR A 127 -0.37 9.68 -4.35
N LEU A 128 -0.91 10.82 -3.92
CA LEU A 128 -0.31 11.74 -2.98
C LEU A 128 -1.29 11.99 -1.84
N LEU A 129 -0.84 11.74 -0.62
CA LEU A 129 -1.61 12.05 0.59
C LEU A 129 -1.47 13.54 0.89
N MET A 130 -2.59 14.25 0.96
CA MET A 130 -2.58 15.68 1.27
C MET A 130 -2.54 15.93 2.78
N PRO A 131 -1.90 17.03 3.22
CA PRO A 131 -1.97 17.44 4.61
C PRO A 131 -3.42 17.74 5.01
N LYS A 132 -3.73 17.53 6.29
CA LYS A 132 -5.05 17.85 6.82
C LYS A 132 -5.33 19.33 6.62
N ILE A 133 -6.50 19.61 6.04
CA ILE A 133 -6.98 20.97 5.94
C ILE A 133 -7.46 21.36 7.34
N GLY A 134 -6.83 22.39 7.93
CA GLY A 134 -7.16 22.86 9.26
C GLY A 134 -8.64 23.28 9.37
N ASN A 135 -9.21 23.12 10.56
CA ASN A 135 -10.65 23.32 10.84
C ASN A 135 -11.23 24.67 10.37
N ARG A 136 -10.40 25.71 10.22
CA ARG A 136 -10.84 27.08 9.91
C ARG A 136 -11.34 27.31 8.49
N ALA A 137 -11.13 26.37 7.56
CA ALA A 137 -11.42 26.62 6.15
C ALA A 137 -12.87 26.31 5.73
N PHE A 138 -13.65 25.56 6.51
CA PHE A 138 -14.93 24.99 6.05
C PHE A 138 -15.98 24.88 7.17
N ASP A 139 -16.38 26.00 7.78
CA ASP A 139 -17.39 26.05 8.85
C ASP A 139 -18.85 26.07 8.35
N VAL A 140 -19.13 25.76 7.07
CA VAL A 140 -20.51 25.74 6.54
C VAL A 140 -20.83 24.39 5.88
N GLU A 141 -21.73 23.62 6.50
CA GLU A 141 -22.17 22.27 6.07
C GLU A 141 -22.74 22.25 4.63
N ASP A 142 -23.44 23.31 4.21
CA ASP A 142 -23.99 23.43 2.84
C ASP A 142 -22.89 23.66 1.79
N GLY A 143 -21.84 24.39 2.19
CA GLY A 143 -20.66 24.61 1.37
C GLY A 143 -19.91 23.31 1.06
N PHE A 144 -19.99 22.28 1.92
CA PHE A 144 -19.32 20.99 1.72
C PHE A 144 -19.96 20.15 0.61
N ILE A 145 -21.29 19.98 0.63
CA ILE A 145 -22.00 19.24 -0.44
C ILE A 145 -21.89 20.03 -1.74
N GLN A 146 -21.98 21.36 -1.68
CA GLN A 146 -21.85 22.21 -2.85
C GLN A 146 -20.41 22.23 -3.40
N TYR A 147 -19.37 22.26 -2.55
CA TYR A 147 -17.97 22.14 -2.93
C TYR A 147 -17.67 20.77 -3.52
N LEU A 148 -18.06 19.68 -2.85
CA LEU A 148 -17.91 18.34 -3.41
C LEU A 148 -18.74 18.14 -4.68
N SER A 149 -19.90 18.79 -4.84
CA SER A 149 -20.68 18.73 -6.08
C SER A 149 -20.06 19.58 -7.19
N TRP A 150 -19.43 20.71 -6.86
CA TRP A 150 -18.65 21.55 -7.79
C TRP A 150 -17.37 20.87 -8.27
N TYR A 151 -16.66 20.14 -7.39
CA TYR A 151 -15.48 19.36 -7.77
C TYR A 151 -15.85 17.96 -8.31
N LYS A 152 -17.05 17.45 -8.01
CA LYS A 152 -17.76 16.47 -8.87
C LYS A 152 -18.31 17.16 -10.12
N ILE A 153 -17.54 18.06 -10.75
CA ILE A 153 -17.59 18.14 -12.21
C ILE A 153 -17.11 16.76 -12.67
N HIS A 154 -18.08 15.87 -12.80
CA HIS A 154 -17.94 14.63 -13.52
C HIS A 154 -17.32 15.03 -14.85
N SER A 155 -16.03 14.72 -15.05
CA SER A 155 -15.59 14.36 -16.38
C SER A 155 -16.70 13.45 -16.91
N GLN A 156 -17.26 13.74 -18.08
CA GLN A 156 -18.44 13.02 -18.58
C GLN A 156 -18.20 11.49 -18.66
N ASN A 157 -16.94 11.04 -18.50
CA ASN A 157 -16.49 9.65 -18.41
C ASN A 157 -15.82 9.27 -17.08
N ALA A 158 -15.98 10.03 -15.99
CA ALA A 158 -15.32 9.80 -14.69
C ALA A 158 -15.53 8.37 -14.16
N HIS A 159 -16.72 7.78 -14.37
CA HIS A 159 -17.02 6.39 -13.99
C HIS A 159 -16.22 5.33 -14.76
N GLN A 160 -15.65 5.69 -15.91
CA GLN A 160 -14.87 4.80 -16.78
C GLN A 160 -13.36 4.97 -16.58
N THR A 161 -12.91 6.04 -15.92
CA THR A 161 -11.49 6.33 -15.67
C THR A 161 -10.81 5.24 -14.84
N LYS A 162 -9.50 5.13 -14.98
CA LYS A 162 -8.69 4.20 -14.19
C LYS A 162 -8.68 4.60 -12.71
N LEU A 163 -8.70 5.90 -12.42
CA LEU A 163 -8.75 6.44 -11.06
C LEU A 163 -10.06 6.07 -10.35
N ASN A 164 -11.22 6.17 -11.00
CA ASN A 164 -12.47 5.73 -10.36
C ASN A 164 -12.48 4.24 -9.98
N ARG A 165 -11.90 3.39 -10.84
CA ARG A 165 -11.73 1.96 -10.54
C ARG A 165 -10.78 1.76 -9.36
N PHE A 166 -9.71 2.54 -9.29
CA PHE A 166 -8.77 2.54 -8.17
C PHE A 166 -9.44 2.96 -6.86
N TRP A 167 -10.23 4.04 -6.84
CA TRP A 167 -10.91 4.50 -5.62
C TRP A 167 -11.88 3.46 -5.06
N LYS A 168 -12.69 2.83 -5.92
CA LYS A 168 -13.56 1.71 -5.52
C LYS A 168 -12.77 0.53 -4.96
N PHE A 169 -11.63 0.21 -5.59
CA PHE A 169 -10.72 -0.82 -5.11
C PHE A 169 -10.13 -0.45 -3.74
N LEU A 170 -9.65 0.78 -3.56
CA LEU A 170 -9.07 1.29 -2.32
C LEU A 170 -10.09 1.23 -1.18
N GLU A 171 -11.29 1.78 -1.38
CA GLU A 171 -12.35 1.77 -0.36
C GLU A 171 -12.71 0.33 0.06
N LYS A 172 -12.93 -0.56 -0.91
CA LYS A 172 -13.26 -1.97 -0.64
C LYS A 172 -12.21 -2.64 0.25
N ASN A 173 -10.93 -2.35 0.01
CA ASN A 173 -9.85 -3.01 0.74
C ASN A 173 -9.54 -2.38 2.09
N LEU A 174 -9.62 -1.05 2.21
CA LEU A 174 -9.41 -0.36 3.49
C LEU A 174 -10.45 -0.76 4.55
N LYS A 175 -11.67 -1.11 4.14
CA LYS A 175 -12.72 -1.64 5.03
C LYS A 175 -12.28 -2.86 5.84
N LYS A 176 -11.40 -3.69 5.28
CA LYS A 176 -10.90 -4.91 5.95
C LYS A 176 -10.14 -4.62 7.24
N HIS A 177 -9.54 -3.43 7.36
CA HIS A 177 -8.71 -3.08 8.51
C HIS A 177 -9.50 -2.45 9.67
N LYS A 178 -10.82 -2.32 9.56
CA LYS A 178 -11.71 -1.74 10.60
C LYS A 178 -11.26 -0.37 11.14
N GLY A 179 -10.51 0.38 10.31
CA GLY A 179 -9.87 1.65 10.65
C GLY A 179 -8.35 1.54 10.64
N VAL A 180 -7.71 2.39 9.84
CA VAL A 180 -6.24 2.52 9.78
C VAL A 180 -5.84 3.73 10.62
N ASN A 181 -4.80 3.60 11.46
CA ASN A 181 -4.24 4.75 12.16
C ASN A 181 -3.72 5.78 11.14
N GLU A 182 -3.97 7.06 11.38
CA GLU A 182 -3.64 8.15 10.46
C GLU A 182 -2.14 8.19 10.13
N ASP A 183 -1.28 8.01 11.13
CA ASP A 183 0.19 7.97 10.96
C ASP A 183 0.64 6.87 9.99
N ASN A 184 -0.16 5.81 9.86
CA ASN A 184 0.13 4.68 8.99
C ASN A 184 -0.66 4.72 7.68
N PHE A 185 -1.63 5.62 7.52
CA PHE A 185 -2.53 5.63 6.36
C PHE A 185 -1.75 5.72 5.04
N PHE A 186 -0.70 6.53 5.00
CA PHE A 186 0.20 6.66 3.86
C PHE A 186 0.72 5.29 3.35
N TYR A 187 1.18 4.43 4.26
CA TYR A 187 1.71 3.12 3.92
C TYR A 187 0.64 2.16 3.37
N TYR A 188 -0.59 2.26 3.86
CA TYR A 188 -1.71 1.49 3.33
C TYR A 188 -2.16 2.00 1.96
N LEU A 189 -2.14 3.31 1.75
CA LEU A 189 -2.42 3.92 0.46
C LEU A 189 -1.41 3.42 -0.59
N LYS A 190 -0.11 3.43 -0.28
CA LYS A 190 0.94 2.92 -1.17
C LYS A 190 0.87 1.40 -1.39
N GLU A 191 0.49 0.62 -0.38
CA GLU A 191 0.17 -0.81 -0.57
C GLU A 191 -0.89 -1.02 -1.66
N TYR A 192 -1.98 -0.26 -1.61
CA TYR A 192 -3.10 -0.45 -2.54
C TYR A 192 -2.83 0.16 -3.91
N GLU A 193 -2.08 1.26 -4.00
CA GLU A 193 -1.52 1.78 -5.27
C GLU A 193 -0.73 0.68 -5.98
N PHE A 194 0.23 0.07 -5.28
CA PHE A 194 1.03 -1.04 -5.80
C PHE A 194 0.19 -2.24 -6.21
N LYS A 195 -0.73 -2.69 -5.33
CA LYS A 195 -1.59 -3.84 -5.62
C LYS A 195 -2.53 -3.60 -6.81
N PHE A 196 -2.89 -2.35 -7.08
CA PHE A 196 -3.70 -2.00 -8.25
C PHE A 196 -2.89 -1.97 -9.54
N ASN A 197 -1.65 -1.48 -9.48
CA ASN A 197 -0.78 -1.31 -10.64
C ASN A 197 -0.18 -2.62 -11.17
N TYR A 198 -0.02 -3.63 -10.31
CA TYR A 198 0.69 -4.86 -10.67
C TYR A 198 -0.19 -6.09 -10.51
N LYS A 199 -0.02 -7.09 -11.39
CA LYS A 199 -0.65 -8.41 -11.25
C LYS A 199 -0.04 -9.16 -10.07
N LYS A 200 -0.77 -10.13 -9.51
CA LYS A 200 -0.30 -10.92 -8.35
C LYS A 200 1.07 -11.60 -8.57
N SER A 201 1.34 -12.08 -9.78
CA SER A 201 2.63 -12.68 -10.13
C SER A 201 3.76 -11.66 -10.06
N GLU A 202 3.57 -10.48 -10.65
CA GLU A 202 4.52 -9.37 -10.62
C GLU A 202 4.72 -8.84 -9.20
N GLN A 203 3.63 -8.72 -8.42
CA GLN A 203 3.71 -8.32 -7.02
C GLN A 203 4.62 -9.27 -6.22
N LEU A 204 4.44 -10.58 -6.40
CA LEU A 204 5.27 -11.59 -5.73
C LEU A 204 6.74 -11.48 -6.13
N GLU A 205 7.04 -11.29 -7.41
CA GLU A 205 8.41 -11.16 -7.91
C GLU A 205 9.09 -9.88 -7.39
N ILE A 206 8.40 -8.75 -7.48
CA ILE A 206 8.87 -7.46 -6.97
C ILE A 206 9.12 -7.55 -5.47
N LEU A 207 8.15 -8.00 -4.67
CA LEU A 207 8.32 -8.08 -3.22
C LEU A 207 9.40 -9.06 -2.80
N LYS A 208 9.57 -10.19 -3.52
CA LYS A 208 10.72 -11.08 -3.29
C LYS A 208 12.02 -10.32 -3.52
N SER A 209 12.17 -9.64 -4.66
CA SER A 209 13.39 -8.87 -4.95
C SER A 209 13.69 -7.81 -3.88
N LEU A 210 12.66 -7.06 -3.46
CA LEU A 210 12.78 -6.04 -2.42
C LEU A 210 13.09 -6.64 -1.04
N SER A 211 12.60 -7.84 -0.72
CA SER A 211 12.79 -8.46 0.60
C SER A 211 14.18 -9.06 0.82
N PHE A 212 14.90 -9.41 -0.26
CA PHE A 212 16.25 -9.97 -0.22
C PHE A 212 17.35 -8.94 -0.47
N LEU A 213 16.97 -7.69 -0.73
CA LEU A 213 17.79 -6.47 -0.64
C LEU A 213 17.61 -5.84 0.75
#